data_AF-A0A3A5MBU1-F1
#
_entry.id   AF-A0A3A5MBU1-F1
#
_cell.length_a   1.000
_cell.length_b   1.000
_cell.length_c   1.000
_cell.angle_alpha   90.00
_cell.angle_beta   90.00
_cell.angle_gamma   90.00
#
_symmetry.space_group_name_H-M   'P 1'
#
loop_
_entity.id
_entity.type
_entity.pdbx_description
1 polymer ?
#
loop_
_entity_poly.entity_id
_entity_poly.type
_entity_poly.pdbx_seq_one_letter_code
_entity_poly.pdbx_strand_id
1 'polypeptide(L)'
;MKVDFKKQIATYTAPKGRFEVVSVPATRFLMLDGHGDPNTSQAWADALTTIYPMAYALKFLSKNELGRDYTVMPLEALWWSEDMDSFTAARDKSRWDWTAMIMVPDWFSGEHIEAMRRAVEKKGGAPALNALRVDTLDEGLVVQTLHIGAYDDEGPVLEAMHNDFIPSQSLRMTGKHHEIYLSDARRTAPEKLRTILRQPVLRTGENESMGDTEDVRIALE
;
A
#
# COMPACT_ATOMS: atom_id res chain seq x y z
N MET A 1 13.88 -22.98 5.36
CA MET A 1 12.65 -22.61 6.11
C MET A 1 11.93 -21.52 5.32
N LYS A 2 10.61 -21.58 5.19
CA LYS A 2 9.85 -20.57 4.44
C LYS A 2 9.52 -19.38 5.35
N VAL A 3 9.90 -18.18 4.93
CA VAL A 3 9.61 -16.93 5.65
C VAL A 3 8.18 -16.46 5.35
N ASP A 4 7.47 -15.99 6.38
CA ASP A 4 6.17 -15.34 6.25
C ASP A 4 6.25 -13.94 6.85
N PHE A 5 6.53 -12.95 6.01
CA PHE A 5 6.76 -11.57 6.44
C PHE A 5 5.53 -10.95 7.09
N LYS A 6 4.31 -11.42 6.79
CA LYS A 6 3.09 -10.98 7.48
C LYS A 6 3.14 -11.21 9.00
N LYS A 7 3.93 -12.18 9.44
CA LYS A 7 4.13 -12.50 10.87
C LYS A 7 5.32 -11.78 11.48
N GLN A 8 6.20 -11.21 10.66
CA GLN A 8 7.44 -10.57 11.11
C GLN A 8 7.34 -9.04 11.08
N ILE A 9 6.59 -8.50 10.12
CA ILE A 9 6.37 -7.07 9.97
C ILE A 9 5.09 -6.72 10.75
N ALA A 10 5.27 -6.04 11.89
CA ALA A 10 4.18 -5.73 12.81
C ALA A 10 3.01 -4.99 12.13
N THR A 11 3.30 -4.11 11.17
CA THR A 11 2.29 -3.29 10.48
C THR A 11 1.39 -4.10 9.53
N TYR A 12 1.69 -5.37 9.25
CA TYR A 12 0.76 -6.31 8.57
C TYR A 12 -0.25 -6.97 9.52
N THR A 13 -0.37 -6.45 10.74
CA THR A 13 -1.44 -6.76 11.70
C THR A 13 -2.02 -5.45 12.20
N ALA A 14 -3.34 -5.41 12.39
CA ALA A 14 -4.05 -4.29 13.01
C ALA A 14 -5.20 -4.82 13.88
N PRO A 15 -5.60 -4.11 14.95
CA PRO A 15 -6.74 -4.50 15.76
C PRO A 15 -8.07 -4.25 15.02
N LYS A 16 -9.04 -5.14 15.21
CA LYS A 16 -10.43 -4.90 14.77
C LYS A 16 -11.11 -3.92 15.73
N GLY A 17 -11.81 -2.93 15.18
CA GLY A 17 -12.67 -2.03 15.95
C GLY A 17 -11.94 -1.01 16.81
N ARG A 18 -10.62 -0.86 16.61
CA ARG A 18 -9.79 0.19 17.22
C ARG A 18 -8.81 0.69 16.18
N PHE A 19 -8.50 1.98 16.23
CA PHE A 19 -7.46 2.58 15.41
C PHE A 19 -6.14 2.59 16.17
N GLU A 20 -5.05 2.32 15.47
CA GLU A 20 -3.69 2.44 16.00
C GLU A 20 -2.87 3.41 15.16
N VAL A 21 -2.03 4.20 15.81
CA VAL A 21 -1.05 5.08 15.17
C VAL A 21 0.29 4.37 15.20
N VAL A 22 0.86 4.05 14.04
CA VAL A 22 2.10 3.28 13.91
C VAL A 22 3.01 3.88 12.85
N SER A 23 4.31 3.61 12.95
CA SER A 23 5.28 3.97 11.92
C SER A 23 5.54 2.78 11.00
N VAL A 24 5.38 2.99 9.70
CA VAL A 24 5.64 2.02 8.63
C VAL A 24 7.02 2.33 8.03
N PRO A 25 7.94 1.35 7.97
CA PRO A 25 9.22 1.56 7.31
C PRO A 25 9.06 1.65 5.79
N ALA A 26 9.92 2.42 5.16
CA ALA A 26 10.03 2.44 3.70
C ALA A 26 10.22 1.02 3.16
N THR A 27 9.34 0.62 2.24
CA THR A 27 9.24 -0.76 1.75
C THR A 27 9.19 -0.78 0.24
N ARG A 28 9.80 -1.80 -0.37
CA ARG A 28 9.86 -1.95 -1.83
C ARG A 28 8.73 -2.81 -2.36
N PHE A 29 8.13 -2.39 -3.47
CA PHE A 29 6.99 -3.06 -4.08
C PHE A 29 7.15 -3.21 -5.60
N LEU A 30 6.51 -4.23 -6.16
CA LEU A 30 6.02 -4.16 -7.54
C LEU A 30 4.80 -3.26 -7.54
N MET A 31 4.68 -2.34 -8.50
CA MET A 31 3.57 -1.39 -8.57
C MET A 31 3.04 -1.26 -9.99
N LEU A 32 1.72 -1.13 -10.11
CA LEU A 32 0.99 -0.82 -11.34
C LEU A 32 -0.05 0.24 -11.04
N ASP A 33 0.03 1.36 -11.75
CA ASP A 33 -0.91 2.46 -11.62
C ASP A 33 -2.07 2.28 -12.61
N GLY A 34 -3.24 2.81 -12.26
CA GLY A 34 -4.40 2.77 -13.11
C GLY A 34 -5.53 3.67 -12.61
N HIS A 35 -6.65 3.61 -13.33
CA HIS A 35 -7.79 4.47 -13.12
C HIS A 35 -9.10 3.70 -13.32
N GLY A 36 -10.14 4.11 -12.62
CA GLY A 36 -11.50 3.61 -12.73
C GLY A 36 -11.84 2.51 -11.71
N ASP A 37 -13.12 2.13 -11.70
CA ASP A 37 -13.69 1.23 -10.71
C ASP A 37 -13.03 -0.16 -10.78
N PRO A 38 -12.44 -0.68 -9.69
CA PRO A 38 -11.81 -2.00 -9.68
C PRO A 38 -12.79 -3.15 -9.96
N ASN A 39 -14.09 -2.94 -9.80
CA ASN A 39 -15.11 -3.96 -10.04
C ASN A 39 -15.43 -4.14 -11.54
N THR A 40 -15.11 -3.15 -12.37
CA THR A 40 -15.51 -3.15 -13.79
C THR A 40 -14.37 -2.82 -14.75
N SER A 41 -13.29 -2.19 -14.29
CA SER A 41 -12.22 -1.74 -15.16
C SER A 41 -11.33 -2.90 -15.63
N GLN A 42 -11.11 -2.95 -16.95
CA GLN A 42 -10.15 -3.88 -17.54
C GLN A 42 -8.72 -3.57 -17.05
N ALA A 43 -8.40 -2.30 -16.80
CA ALA A 43 -7.10 -1.89 -16.28
C ALA A 43 -6.77 -2.57 -14.95
N TRP A 44 -7.74 -2.66 -14.02
CA TRP A 44 -7.54 -3.37 -12.76
C TRP A 44 -7.32 -4.88 -12.98
N ALA A 45 -8.14 -5.50 -13.84
CA ALA A 45 -7.99 -6.91 -14.18
C ALA A 45 -6.62 -7.21 -14.83
N ASP A 46 -6.16 -6.35 -15.74
CA ASP A 46 -4.85 -6.45 -16.40
C ASP A 46 -3.70 -6.27 -15.41
N ALA A 47 -3.86 -5.36 -14.44
CA ALA A 47 -2.88 -5.14 -13.38
C ALA A 47 -2.72 -6.39 -12.51
N LEU A 48 -3.82 -6.99 -12.05
CA LEU A 48 -3.78 -8.25 -11.28
C LEU A 48 -3.23 -9.41 -12.10
N THR A 49 -3.63 -9.50 -13.37
CA THR A 49 -3.15 -10.52 -14.31
C THR A 49 -1.64 -10.40 -14.56
N THR A 50 -1.06 -9.22 -14.36
CA THR A 50 0.37 -8.95 -14.55
C THR A 50 1.19 -9.09 -13.26
N ILE A 51 0.73 -8.48 -12.17
CA ILE A 51 1.52 -8.35 -10.93
C ILE A 51 1.74 -9.70 -10.23
N TYR A 52 0.74 -10.59 -10.28
CA TYR A 52 0.86 -11.91 -9.67
C TYR A 52 1.89 -12.80 -10.37
N PRO A 53 1.88 -12.97 -11.71
CA PRO A 53 2.97 -13.68 -12.40
C PRO A 53 4.36 -13.16 -12.05
N MET A 54 4.53 -11.84 -11.97
CA MET A 54 5.81 -11.24 -11.59
C MET A 54 6.20 -11.57 -10.15
N ALA A 55 5.29 -11.43 -9.19
CA ALA A 55 5.53 -11.77 -7.79
C ALA A 55 5.87 -13.26 -7.60
N TYR A 56 5.19 -14.16 -8.32
CA TYR A 56 5.49 -15.59 -8.27
C TYR A 56 6.79 -15.96 -8.98
N ALA A 57 7.14 -15.29 -10.08
CA ALA A 57 8.43 -15.47 -10.74
C ALA A 57 9.59 -15.15 -9.78
N LEU A 58 9.52 -14.00 -9.09
CA LEU A 58 10.49 -13.63 -8.05
C LEU A 58 10.51 -14.62 -6.89
N LYS A 59 9.34 -15.08 -6.42
CA LYS A 59 9.26 -16.12 -5.40
C LYS A 59 10.05 -17.37 -5.79
N PHE A 60 9.83 -17.88 -7.01
CA PHE A 60 10.47 -19.12 -7.45
C PHE A 60 11.97 -18.92 -7.71
N LEU A 61 12.38 -17.78 -8.27
CA LEU A 61 13.80 -17.39 -8.35
C LEU A 61 14.45 -17.43 -6.96
N SER A 62 13.85 -16.74 -5.98
CA SER A 62 14.38 -16.64 -4.62
C SER A 62 14.51 -18.00 -3.95
N LYS A 63 13.50 -18.87 -4.12
CA LYS A 63 13.52 -20.22 -3.56
C LYS A 63 14.60 -21.10 -4.22
N ASN A 64 14.67 -21.08 -5.55
CA ASN A 64 15.44 -22.07 -6.31
C ASN A 64 16.91 -21.66 -6.50
N GLU A 65 17.19 -20.37 -6.62
CA GLU A 65 18.52 -19.86 -6.95
C GLU A 65 19.17 -19.13 -5.76
N LEU A 66 18.39 -18.42 -4.96
CA LEU A 66 18.92 -17.66 -3.81
C LEU A 66 18.86 -18.42 -2.48
N GLY A 67 18.21 -19.60 -2.45
CA GLY A 67 18.01 -20.39 -1.24
C GLY A 67 17.12 -19.72 -0.17
N ARG A 68 16.35 -18.69 -0.55
CA ARG A 68 15.50 -17.89 0.34
C ARG A 68 14.04 -18.05 -0.05
N ASP A 69 13.33 -18.99 0.57
CA ASP A 69 11.89 -19.17 0.32
C ASP A 69 11.05 -18.21 1.19
N TYR A 70 10.12 -17.49 0.58
CA TYR A 70 9.18 -16.60 1.26
C TYR A 70 7.76 -16.77 0.73
N THR A 71 6.76 -16.41 1.52
CA THR A 71 5.36 -16.32 1.06
C THR A 71 5.17 -15.03 0.27
N VAL A 72 4.58 -15.11 -0.93
CA VAL A 72 4.17 -13.91 -1.69
C VAL A 72 3.26 -13.08 -0.79
N MET A 73 3.56 -11.79 -0.72
CA MET A 73 2.85 -10.86 0.14
C MET A 73 1.41 -10.63 -0.34
N PRO A 74 0.51 -10.16 0.54
CA PRO A 74 -0.83 -9.75 0.16
C PRO A 74 -0.80 -8.78 -1.03
N LEU A 75 -1.89 -8.76 -1.79
CA LEU A 75 -2.15 -7.62 -2.64
C LEU A 75 -2.41 -6.41 -1.74
N GLU A 76 -1.87 -5.28 -2.16
CA GLU A 76 -2.04 -3.98 -1.54
C GLU A 76 -2.51 -3.00 -2.61
N ALA A 77 -3.25 -1.97 -2.22
CA ALA A 77 -3.69 -0.93 -3.13
C ALA A 77 -3.67 0.44 -2.47
N LEU A 78 -3.13 1.42 -3.19
CA LEU A 78 -3.32 2.83 -2.89
C LEU A 78 -4.53 3.33 -3.67
N TRP A 79 -5.36 4.15 -3.02
CA TRP A 79 -6.57 4.72 -3.58
C TRP A 79 -6.59 6.23 -3.34
N TRP A 80 -6.93 6.98 -4.39
CA TRP A 80 -7.16 8.42 -4.30
C TRP A 80 -8.09 8.89 -5.41
N SER A 81 -8.51 10.15 -5.33
CA SER A 81 -9.09 10.87 -6.45
C SER A 81 -8.58 12.30 -6.40
N GLU A 82 -8.51 12.97 -7.55
CA GLU A 82 -8.19 14.41 -7.62
C GLU A 82 -9.18 15.25 -6.82
N ASP A 83 -10.41 14.77 -6.70
CA ASP A 83 -11.48 15.36 -5.91
C ASP A 83 -11.74 14.49 -4.67
N MET A 84 -11.19 14.89 -3.53
CA MET A 84 -11.30 14.10 -2.28
C MET A 84 -12.75 13.90 -1.83
N ASP A 85 -13.69 14.77 -2.21
CA ASP A 85 -15.13 14.60 -1.94
C ASP A 85 -15.72 13.42 -2.74
N SER A 86 -15.12 13.06 -3.86
CA SER A 86 -15.53 11.89 -4.64
C SER A 86 -15.12 10.56 -3.99
N PHE A 87 -14.08 10.56 -3.15
CA PHE A 87 -13.65 9.39 -2.38
C PHE A 87 -14.51 9.19 -1.13
N THR A 88 -14.89 10.28 -0.46
CA THR A 88 -15.63 10.24 0.82
C THR A 88 -17.15 10.27 0.62
N ALA A 89 -17.69 11.27 -0.07
CA ALA A 89 -19.14 11.56 -0.09
C ALA A 89 -19.86 10.92 -1.29
N ALA A 90 -19.31 11.02 -2.49
CA ALA A 90 -19.98 10.52 -3.71
C ALA A 90 -19.72 9.02 -3.98
N ARG A 91 -18.60 8.48 -3.48
CA ARG A 91 -18.11 7.10 -3.74
C ARG A 91 -18.19 6.72 -5.23
N ASP A 92 -17.96 7.68 -6.12
CA ASP A 92 -17.93 7.42 -7.55
C ASP A 92 -16.61 6.73 -7.91
N LYS A 93 -16.62 5.40 -7.81
CA LYS A 93 -15.46 4.54 -8.06
C LYS A 93 -14.89 4.72 -9.47
N SER A 94 -15.67 5.25 -10.42
CA SER A 94 -15.19 5.49 -11.78
C SER A 94 -14.13 6.59 -11.86
N ARG A 95 -14.06 7.47 -10.85
CA ARG A 95 -13.08 8.57 -10.77
C ARG A 95 -11.86 8.24 -9.90
N TRP A 96 -11.73 6.99 -9.47
CA TRP A 96 -10.64 6.58 -8.60
C TRP A 96 -9.37 6.35 -9.40
N ASP A 97 -8.28 6.91 -8.92
CA ASP A 97 -6.95 6.52 -9.30
C ASP A 97 -6.41 5.53 -8.27
N TRP A 98 -5.62 4.58 -8.74
CA TRP A 98 -5.10 3.54 -7.88
C TRP A 98 -3.70 3.08 -8.26
N THR A 99 -3.01 2.52 -7.28
CA THR A 99 -1.75 1.78 -7.46
C THR A 99 -1.92 0.40 -6.85
N ALA A 100 -2.00 -0.64 -7.68
CA ALA A 100 -1.97 -2.03 -7.23
C ALA A 100 -0.52 -2.44 -6.96
N MET A 101 -0.24 -3.05 -5.80
CA MET A 101 1.12 -3.34 -5.39
C MET A 101 1.27 -4.63 -4.60
N ILE A 102 2.47 -5.22 -4.67
CA ILE A 102 2.88 -6.39 -3.88
C ILE A 102 4.29 -6.15 -3.36
N MET A 103 4.46 -6.22 -2.04
CA MET A 103 5.77 -6.06 -1.39
C MET A 103 6.76 -7.13 -1.87
N VAL A 104 7.98 -6.69 -2.17
CA VAL A 104 9.11 -7.57 -2.52
C VAL A 104 10.29 -7.38 -1.56
N PRO A 105 10.86 -8.48 -1.03
CA PRO A 105 12.05 -8.44 -0.18
C PRO A 105 13.21 -7.63 -0.77
N ASP A 106 14.01 -7.00 0.09
CA ASP A 106 15.15 -6.13 -0.26
C ASP A 106 16.31 -6.86 -0.98
N TRP A 107 16.46 -8.16 -0.77
CA TRP A 107 17.55 -8.95 -1.37
C TRP A 107 17.46 -9.15 -2.89
N PHE A 108 16.34 -8.77 -3.53
CA PHE A 108 16.28 -8.74 -4.98
C PHE A 108 17.11 -7.56 -5.53
N SER A 109 18.09 -7.83 -6.38
CA SER A 109 18.78 -6.81 -7.15
C SER A 109 17.92 -6.38 -8.35
N GLY A 110 18.29 -5.27 -8.99
CA GLY A 110 17.67 -4.88 -10.27
C GLY A 110 17.81 -5.96 -11.34
N GLU A 111 18.92 -6.71 -11.35
CA GLU A 111 19.13 -7.83 -12.27
C GLU A 111 18.15 -8.97 -12.05
N HIS A 112 17.83 -9.32 -10.79
CA HIS A 112 16.81 -10.32 -10.47
C HIS A 112 15.44 -9.90 -10.99
N ILE A 113 15.05 -8.65 -10.75
CA ILE A 113 13.79 -8.08 -11.24
C ILE A 113 13.74 -8.19 -12.77
N GLU A 114 14.79 -7.74 -13.45
CA GLU A 114 14.78 -7.63 -14.90
C GLU A 114 14.89 -8.99 -15.60
N ALA A 115 15.59 -9.95 -15.00
CA ALA A 115 15.58 -11.34 -15.46
C ALA A 115 14.17 -11.96 -15.37
N MET A 116 13.45 -11.72 -14.27
CA MET A 116 12.08 -12.24 -14.13
C MET A 116 11.07 -11.51 -15.02
N ARG A 117 11.26 -10.20 -15.25
CA ARG A 117 10.46 -9.47 -16.25
C ARG A 117 10.54 -10.14 -17.62
N ARG A 118 11.74 -10.39 -18.13
CA ARG A 118 11.94 -11.09 -19.42
C ARG A 118 11.34 -12.50 -19.45
N ALA A 119 11.43 -13.23 -18.34
CA ALA A 119 10.84 -14.57 -18.24
C ALA A 119 9.30 -14.54 -18.30
N VAL A 120 8.68 -13.56 -17.62
CA VAL A 120 7.22 -13.35 -17.65
C VAL A 120 6.78 -12.86 -19.04
N GLU A 121 7.52 -11.94 -19.65
CA GLU A 121 7.26 -11.45 -21.01
C GLU A 121 7.26 -12.60 -22.02
N LYS A 122 8.29 -13.44 -22.00
CA LYS A 122 8.41 -14.61 -22.89
C LYS A 122 7.26 -15.61 -22.72
N LYS A 123 6.75 -15.76 -21.49
CA LYS A 123 5.61 -16.64 -21.20
C LYS A 123 4.30 -16.05 -21.73
N GLY A 124 4.19 -14.73 -21.79
CA GLY A 124 2.99 -14.02 -22.17
C GLY A 124 1.90 -14.05 -21.09
N GLY A 125 0.77 -13.41 -21.39
CA GLY A 125 -0.37 -13.33 -20.47
C GLY A 125 -0.19 -12.33 -19.32
N ALA A 126 0.72 -11.36 -19.45
CA ALA A 126 0.93 -10.25 -18.52
C ALA A 126 0.69 -8.91 -19.25
N PRO A 127 -0.58 -8.53 -19.48
CA PRO A 127 -0.94 -7.44 -20.41
C PRO A 127 -0.39 -6.06 -20.03
N ALA A 128 -0.13 -5.81 -18.74
CA ALA A 128 0.37 -4.54 -18.23
C ALA A 128 1.88 -4.58 -17.88
N LEU A 129 2.63 -5.59 -18.35
CA LEU A 129 4.02 -5.80 -17.92
C LEU A 129 4.91 -4.57 -18.19
N ASN A 130 4.70 -3.87 -19.30
CA ASN A 130 5.48 -2.67 -19.64
C ASN A 130 5.24 -1.50 -18.67
N ALA A 131 4.07 -1.44 -18.03
CA ALA A 131 3.74 -0.40 -17.05
C ALA A 131 4.20 -0.78 -15.63
N LEU A 132 4.58 -2.04 -15.39
CA LEU A 132 4.97 -2.49 -14.06
C LEU A 132 6.29 -1.84 -13.64
N ARG A 133 6.26 -1.09 -12.54
CA ARG A 133 7.44 -0.47 -11.93
C ARG A 133 7.81 -1.17 -10.63
N VAL A 134 9.06 -1.00 -10.20
CA VAL A 134 9.53 -1.42 -8.88
C VAL A 134 10.01 -0.19 -8.15
N ASP A 135 9.39 0.13 -7.03
CA ASP A 135 9.61 1.39 -6.34
C ASP A 135 9.49 1.22 -4.82
N THR A 136 9.96 2.23 -4.09
CA THR A 136 9.87 2.28 -2.62
C THR A 136 8.71 3.18 -2.23
N LEU A 137 7.82 2.67 -1.37
CA LEU A 137 6.81 3.47 -0.69
C LEU A 137 7.28 3.76 0.73
N ASP A 138 7.35 5.04 1.09
CA ASP A 138 7.62 5.51 2.45
C ASP A 138 6.38 6.26 2.97
N GLU A 139 5.53 5.54 3.70
CA GLU A 139 4.31 6.12 4.28
C GLU A 139 4.59 6.87 5.59
N GLY A 140 5.69 6.55 6.26
CA GLY A 140 6.02 7.11 7.57
C GLY A 140 4.97 6.79 8.64
N LEU A 141 4.36 7.83 9.23
CA LEU A 141 3.36 7.68 10.29
C LEU A 141 1.98 7.43 9.67
N VAL A 142 1.28 6.41 10.16
CA VAL A 142 -0.03 6.03 9.64
C VAL A 142 -1.02 5.76 10.76
N VAL A 143 -2.30 5.92 10.47
CA VAL A 143 -3.39 5.33 11.24
C VAL A 143 -3.86 4.06 10.53
N GLN A 144 -4.05 2.96 11.26
CA GLN A 144 -4.61 1.74 10.67
C GLN A 144 -5.61 1.01 11.58
N THR A 145 -6.45 0.18 10.97
CA THR A 145 -7.41 -0.72 11.63
C THR A 145 -7.66 -1.95 10.77
N LEU A 146 -8.14 -3.03 11.38
CA LEU A 146 -8.59 -4.22 10.65
C LEU A 146 -10.10 -4.14 10.39
N HIS A 147 -10.47 -4.11 9.11
CA HIS A 147 -11.84 -4.38 8.65
C HIS A 147 -12.07 -5.88 8.47
N ILE A 148 -13.25 -6.34 8.88
CA ILE A 148 -13.73 -7.69 8.59
C ILE A 148 -15.15 -7.59 8.04
N GLY A 149 -15.31 -7.85 6.75
CA GLY A 149 -16.56 -7.67 6.00
C GLY A 149 -16.30 -7.40 4.52
N ALA A 150 -17.35 -7.16 3.75
CA ALA A 150 -17.21 -6.83 2.33
C ALA A 150 -16.52 -5.46 2.16
N TYR A 151 -15.85 -5.25 1.02
CA TYR A 151 -15.19 -3.98 0.71
C TYR A 151 -16.18 -2.80 0.64
N ASP A 152 -17.41 -3.05 0.17
CA ASP A 152 -18.45 -2.02 0.11
C ASP A 152 -18.90 -1.51 1.50
N ASP A 153 -18.68 -2.33 2.54
CA ASP A 153 -19.05 -2.04 3.94
C ASP A 153 -17.96 -1.28 4.72
N GLU A 154 -16.86 -0.87 4.07
CA GLU A 154 -15.76 -0.15 4.73
C GLU A 154 -16.13 1.29 5.10
N GLY A 155 -17.18 1.85 4.46
CA GLY A 155 -17.60 3.26 4.59
C GLY A 155 -17.67 3.78 6.04
N PRO A 156 -18.44 3.13 6.95
CA PRO A 156 -18.53 3.58 8.34
C PRO A 156 -17.19 3.57 9.10
N VAL A 157 -16.29 2.64 8.78
CA VAL A 157 -14.97 2.56 9.42
C VAL A 157 -14.06 3.67 8.91
N LEU A 158 -14.11 3.96 7.61
CA LEU A 158 -13.36 5.06 7.00
C LEU A 158 -13.86 6.43 7.49
N GLU A 159 -15.18 6.60 7.62
CA GLU A 159 -15.77 7.82 8.18
C GLU A 159 -15.27 8.07 9.61
N ALA A 160 -15.35 7.07 10.49
CA ALA A 160 -14.84 7.17 11.85
C ALA A 160 -13.32 7.40 11.90
N MET A 161 -12.55 6.84 10.97
CA MET A 161 -11.11 7.07 10.88
C MET A 161 -10.81 8.53 10.52
N HIS A 162 -11.43 9.04 9.45
CA HIS A 162 -11.09 10.30 8.82
C HIS A 162 -11.70 11.52 9.53
N ASN A 163 -12.94 11.40 10.01
CA ASN A 163 -13.68 12.53 10.56
C ASN A 163 -13.62 12.59 12.10
N ASP A 164 -13.40 11.47 12.78
CA ASP A 164 -13.39 11.42 14.24
C ASP A 164 -11.97 11.17 14.79
N PHE A 165 -11.39 10.00 14.47
CA PHE A 165 -10.17 9.56 15.13
C PHE A 165 -8.96 10.42 14.77
N ILE A 166 -8.65 10.59 13.49
CA ILE A 166 -7.48 11.35 13.04
C ILE A 166 -7.48 12.79 13.61
N PRO A 167 -8.57 13.59 13.47
CA PRO A 167 -8.63 14.92 14.07
C PRO A 167 -8.49 14.91 15.60
N SER A 168 -9.12 13.94 16.29
CA SER A 168 -9.04 13.84 17.76
C SER A 168 -7.62 13.59 18.29
N GLN A 169 -6.73 13.05 17.45
CA GLN A 169 -5.35 12.73 17.80
C GLN A 169 -4.36 13.86 17.44
N SER A 170 -4.82 15.05 17.03
CA SER A 170 -3.95 16.11 16.51
C SER A 170 -3.08 15.62 15.35
N LEU A 171 -3.72 14.89 14.44
CA LEU A 171 -3.12 14.37 13.21
C LEU A 171 -3.82 14.99 12.00
N ARG A 172 -3.09 15.13 10.90
CA ARG A 172 -3.65 15.49 9.59
C ARG A 172 -3.36 14.38 8.58
N MET A 173 -4.34 14.06 7.74
CA MET A 173 -4.16 13.11 6.65
C MET A 173 -3.12 13.60 5.63
N THR A 174 -2.36 12.66 5.09
CA THR A 174 -1.42 12.85 4.00
C THR A 174 -1.45 11.63 3.07
N GLY A 175 -0.78 11.72 1.92
CA GLY A 175 -0.61 10.58 1.04
C GLY A 175 -1.94 10.06 0.49
N LYS A 176 -1.99 8.74 0.25
CA LYS A 176 -3.10 8.03 -0.39
C LYS A 176 -3.69 7.03 0.60
N HIS A 177 -4.99 6.77 0.52
CA HIS A 177 -5.62 5.71 1.31
C HIS A 177 -5.02 4.37 0.89
N HIS A 178 -4.72 3.50 1.85
CA HIS A 178 -3.99 2.26 1.62
C HIS A 178 -4.77 1.07 2.19
N GLU A 179 -5.04 0.09 1.34
CA GLU A 179 -5.68 -1.18 1.70
C GLU A 179 -4.73 -2.36 1.54
N ILE A 180 -4.71 -3.26 2.53
CA ILE A 180 -3.94 -4.51 2.50
C ILE A 180 -4.90 -5.70 2.56
N TYR A 181 -5.03 -6.44 1.45
CA TYR A 181 -5.99 -7.54 1.31
C TYR A 181 -5.43 -8.85 1.86
N LEU A 182 -5.64 -9.10 3.15
CA LEU A 182 -5.10 -10.28 3.84
C LEU A 182 -5.79 -11.60 3.42
N SER A 183 -6.99 -11.51 2.84
CA SER A 183 -7.80 -12.63 2.37
C SER A 183 -7.82 -12.70 0.84
N ASP A 184 -7.88 -13.91 0.29
CA ASP A 184 -8.16 -14.11 -1.15
C ASP A 184 -9.67 -14.03 -1.38
N ALA A 185 -10.13 -12.95 -2.02
CA ALA A 185 -11.54 -12.69 -2.28
C ALA A 185 -12.23 -13.76 -3.13
N ARG A 186 -11.48 -14.53 -3.92
CA ARG A 186 -12.04 -15.63 -4.74
C ARG A 186 -12.36 -16.87 -3.92
N ARG A 187 -11.85 -16.95 -2.69
CA ARG A 187 -11.89 -18.14 -1.83
C ARG A 187 -12.54 -17.89 -0.47
N THR A 188 -12.81 -16.63 -0.15
CA THR A 188 -13.28 -16.19 1.16
C THR A 188 -14.62 -15.53 1.00
N ALA A 189 -15.61 -15.97 1.77
CA ALA A 189 -16.92 -15.33 1.76
C ALA A 189 -16.82 -13.85 2.16
N PRO A 190 -17.62 -12.93 1.57
CA PRO A 190 -17.49 -11.49 1.78
C PRO A 190 -17.44 -11.08 3.26
N GLU A 191 -18.27 -11.68 4.10
CA GLU A 191 -18.36 -11.39 5.54
C GLU A 191 -17.14 -11.85 6.36
N LYS A 192 -16.21 -12.57 5.74
CA LYS A 192 -14.95 -13.06 6.34
C LYS A 192 -13.70 -12.48 5.69
N LEU A 193 -13.85 -11.58 4.72
CA LEU A 193 -12.71 -10.86 4.15
C LEU A 193 -12.04 -10.05 5.25
N ARG A 194 -10.71 -9.94 5.16
CA ARG A 194 -9.88 -9.24 6.12
C ARG A 194 -9.03 -8.24 5.36
N THR A 195 -9.23 -6.96 5.64
CA THR A 195 -8.52 -5.86 5.00
C THR A 195 -7.95 -4.97 6.09
N ILE A 196 -6.65 -4.66 6.04
CA ILE A 196 -6.14 -3.55 6.85
C ILE A 196 -6.42 -2.27 6.07
N LEU A 197 -7.15 -1.35 6.71
CA LEU A 197 -7.39 0.00 6.22
C LEU A 197 -6.35 0.90 6.87
N ARG A 198 -5.65 1.69 6.07
CA ARG A 198 -4.54 2.52 6.51
C ARG A 198 -4.59 3.88 5.83
N GLN A 199 -4.38 4.93 6.62
CA GLN A 199 -4.29 6.31 6.15
C GLN A 199 -2.98 6.94 6.65
N PRO A 200 -2.07 7.38 5.75
CA PRO A 200 -0.91 8.15 6.16
C PRO A 200 -1.29 9.48 6.81
N VAL A 201 -0.50 9.89 7.80
CA VAL A 201 -0.76 11.08 8.62
C VAL A 201 0.53 11.80 9.01
N LEU A 202 0.39 13.06 9.44
CA LEU A 202 1.43 13.82 10.12
C LEU A 202 0.89 14.43 11.41
N ARG A 203 1.75 14.65 12.41
CA ARG A 203 1.38 15.39 13.62
C ARG A 203 1.15 16.86 13.30
N THR A 204 0.06 17.42 13.79
CA THR A 204 -0.20 18.86 13.72
C THR A 204 0.58 19.53 14.86
N GLY A 205 1.75 20.11 14.56
CA GLY A 205 2.54 20.90 15.53
C GLY A 205 4.06 20.70 15.55
N GLU A 206 4.63 19.77 14.76
CA GLU A 206 6.08 19.48 14.80
C GLU A 206 6.94 20.33 13.82
N ASN A 207 6.45 21.46 13.31
CA ASN A 207 7.16 22.26 12.29
C ASN A 207 7.32 23.78 12.58
N GLU A 208 7.40 24.19 13.84
CA GLU A 208 7.67 25.61 14.20
C GLU A 208 8.89 25.84 15.12
N SER A 209 9.79 24.86 15.32
CA SER A 209 10.94 25.04 16.23
C SER A 209 12.32 24.65 15.68
N MET A 210 12.57 24.90 14.39
CA MET A 210 13.92 24.81 13.84
C MET A 210 14.15 25.91 12.80
N GLY A 211 14.35 27.13 13.26
CA GLY A 211 14.65 28.27 12.38
C GLY A 211 14.53 29.61 13.09
N ASP A 212 15.35 29.85 14.10
CA ASP A 212 15.88 31.19 14.41
C ASP A 212 16.96 31.06 15.50
N THR A 213 18.17 30.79 15.05
CA THR A 213 19.37 31.21 15.79
C THR A 213 20.36 31.67 14.74
N GLU A 214 20.07 32.83 14.15
CA GLU A 214 21.04 33.54 13.32
C GLU A 214 21.73 34.61 14.17
N ASP A 215 23.05 34.54 14.15
CA ASP A 215 24.03 35.34 14.87
C ASP A 215 23.79 36.84 14.75
N VAL A 216 23.61 37.52 15.89
CA VAL A 216 23.90 38.96 15.99
C VAL A 216 25.33 39.12 16.47
N ARG A 217 26.28 39.05 15.53
CA ARG A 217 27.58 39.73 15.65
C ARG A 217 27.48 41.06 14.92
N ILE A 218 27.30 42.14 15.68
CA ILE A 218 27.67 43.48 15.23
C ILE A 218 28.83 43.93 16.12
N ALA A 219 30.03 43.83 15.56
CA ALA A 219 31.15 44.67 15.95
C ALA A 219 30.90 46.07 15.41
N LEU A 220 31.23 47.12 16.15
CA LEU A 220 31.75 48.36 15.59
C LEU A 220 32.49 49.16 16.68
N GLU A 221 33.66 49.64 16.28
CA GLU A 221 34.50 50.68 16.89
C GLU A 221 33.78 52.03 16.96
#